data_AF-C6D946-F1
#
_entry.id   AF-C6D946-F1
#
_cell.length_a   1.000
_cell.length_b   1.000
_cell.length_c   1.000
_cell.angle_alpha   90.00
_cell.angle_beta   90.00
_cell.angle_gamma   90.00
#
_symmetry.space_group_name_H-M   'P 1'
#
loop_
_entity.id
_entity.type
_entity.pdbx_description
1 polymer ?
#
loop_
_entity_poly.entity_id
_entity_poly.type
_entity_poly.pdbx_seq_one_letter_code
_entity_poly.pdbx_strand_id
1 'polypeptide(L)'
;MANDEIKNKLVSVLASQQAQGKTPEQAVDHILQALGGRAGDVSRISVLTSTLIADVLYTVYQDVITHQQVAVILRKLGYAARDIAVALHAIYPQVSVQDVGQLLQSPEIYPTIDRVALLDALTYAHFSKVESEQAADALGV
;
A
#
# COMPACT_ATOMS: atom_id res chain seq x y z
N MET A 1 -2.13 -16.63 -14.27
CA MET A 1 -2.12 -16.31 -15.72
C MET A 1 -2.55 -14.87 -16.00
N ALA A 2 -3.83 -14.48 -15.80
CA ALA A 2 -4.25 -13.10 -16.08
C ALA A 2 -3.60 -12.05 -15.15
N ASN A 3 -3.45 -12.36 -13.86
CA ASN A 3 -2.86 -11.45 -12.88
C ASN A 3 -1.35 -11.23 -13.13
N ASP A 4 -0.63 -12.28 -13.52
CA ASP A 4 0.80 -12.22 -13.87
C ASP A 4 1.04 -11.37 -15.11
N GLU A 5 0.17 -11.47 -16.12
CA GLU A 5 0.29 -10.66 -17.33
C GLU A 5 0.10 -9.18 -17.04
N ILE A 6 -0.88 -8.84 -16.21
CA ILE A 6 -1.13 -7.46 -15.78
C ILE A 6 0.02 -6.95 -14.93
N LYS A 7 0.51 -7.74 -13.98
CA LYS A 7 1.72 -7.43 -13.20
C LYS A 7 2.89 -7.10 -14.14
N ASN A 8 3.20 -7.98 -15.08
CA ASN A 8 4.34 -7.79 -15.99
C ASN A 8 4.20 -6.54 -16.86
N LYS A 9 2.98 -6.25 -17.34
CA LYS A 9 2.68 -5.02 -18.08
C LYS A 9 2.89 -3.78 -17.21
N LEU A 10 2.38 -3.78 -15.98
CA LEU A 10 2.55 -2.67 -15.04
C LEU A 10 4.03 -2.49 -14.72
N VAL A 11 4.76 -3.54 -14.34
CA VAL A 11 6.21 -3.50 -14.11
C VAL A 11 6.95 -2.88 -15.29
N SER A 12 6.63 -3.29 -16.52
CA SER A 12 7.25 -2.71 -17.73
C SER A 12 6.97 -1.21 -17.88
N VAL A 13 5.73 -0.79 -17.61
CA VAL A 13 5.33 0.62 -17.66
C VAL A 13 6.05 1.41 -16.57
N LEU A 14 6.01 0.98 -15.31
CA LEU A 14 6.67 1.68 -14.20
C LEU A 14 8.19 1.72 -14.41
N ALA A 15 8.80 0.64 -14.90
CA ALA A 15 10.24 0.61 -15.20
C ALA A 15 10.61 1.65 -16.27
N SER A 16 9.77 1.80 -17.29
CA SER A 16 9.93 2.88 -18.28
C SER A 16 9.79 4.28 -17.64
N GLN A 17 8.86 4.46 -16.70
CA GLN A 17 8.73 5.73 -15.96
C GLN A 17 9.94 6.00 -15.04
N GLN A 18 10.44 4.96 -14.38
CA GLN A 18 11.61 5.02 -13.50
C GLN A 18 12.87 5.38 -14.29
N ALA A 19 13.05 4.81 -15.49
CA ALA A 19 14.11 5.16 -16.41
C ALA A 19 14.02 6.61 -16.93
N GLN A 20 12.82 7.21 -16.93
CA GLN A 20 12.60 8.63 -17.22
C GLN A 20 12.85 9.53 -15.99
N GLY A 21 13.32 8.97 -14.86
CA GLY A 21 13.59 9.69 -13.63
C GLY A 21 12.34 10.07 -12.83
N LYS A 22 11.20 9.43 -13.09
CA LYS A 22 9.96 9.69 -12.34
C LYS A 22 9.96 8.96 -11.00
N THR A 23 9.29 9.55 -10.01
CA THR A 23 9.10 8.92 -8.70
C THR A 23 8.01 7.84 -8.78
N PRO A 24 7.97 6.90 -7.81
CA PRO A 24 6.91 5.89 -7.76
C PRO A 24 5.50 6.48 -7.76
N GLU A 25 5.28 7.57 -7.03
CA GLU A 25 4.01 8.32 -6.97
C GLU A 25 3.62 8.82 -8.37
N GLN A 26 4.55 9.49 -9.07
CA GLN A 26 4.31 10.01 -10.42
C GLN A 26 4.02 8.88 -11.42
N ALA A 27 4.80 7.80 -11.35
CA ALA A 27 4.62 6.65 -12.23
C ALA A 27 3.24 6.01 -12.04
N VAL A 28 2.77 5.92 -10.79
CA VAL A 28 1.43 5.44 -10.48
C VAL A 28 0.38 6.39 -11.03
N ASP A 29 0.46 7.69 -10.74
CA ASP A 29 -0.48 8.70 -11.27
C ASP A 29 -0.60 8.62 -12.80
N HIS A 30 0.50 8.39 -13.51
CA HIS A 30 0.49 8.19 -14.96
C HIS A 30 -0.31 6.97 -15.40
N ILE A 31 -0.24 5.86 -14.66
CA ILE A 31 -1.04 4.65 -14.95
C ILE A 31 -2.52 4.95 -14.76
N LEU A 32 -2.88 5.69 -13.73
CA LEU A 32 -4.28 6.04 -13.45
C LEU A 32 -4.85 6.91 -14.55
N GLN A 33 -4.09 7.92 -14.97
CA GLN A 33 -4.43 8.78 -16.10
C GLN A 33 -4.60 7.95 -17.39
N ALA A 34 -3.70 7.00 -17.65
CA ALA A 34 -3.78 6.12 -18.82
C ALA A 34 -5.00 5.18 -18.78
N LEU A 35 -5.43 4.77 -17.58
CA LEU A 35 -6.64 3.95 -17.36
C LEU A 35 -7.93 4.78 -17.33
N GLY A 36 -7.84 6.12 -17.48
CA GLY A 36 -8.99 7.03 -17.41
C GLY A 36 -9.63 7.14 -16.01
N GLY A 37 -8.96 6.60 -14.98
CA GLY A 37 -9.44 6.58 -13.61
C GLY A 37 -8.89 7.74 -12.79
N ARG A 38 -9.67 8.23 -11.83
CA ARG A 38 -9.16 9.15 -10.79
C ARG A 38 -8.48 8.31 -9.71
N ALA A 39 -7.50 8.87 -9.00
CA ALA A 39 -6.77 8.14 -7.98
C ALA A 39 -7.68 7.45 -6.94
N GLY A 40 -8.81 8.07 -6.58
CA GLY A 40 -9.79 7.46 -5.66
C GLY A 40 -10.67 6.33 -6.22
N ASP A 41 -10.68 6.08 -7.53
CA ASP A 41 -11.48 5.02 -8.17
C ASP A 41 -10.68 3.72 -8.39
N VAL A 42 -9.38 3.72 -8.05
CA VAL A 42 -8.48 2.59 -8.31
C VAL A 42 -8.85 1.38 -7.47
N SER A 43 -9.23 1.59 -6.20
CA SER A 43 -9.76 0.53 -5.34
C SER A 43 -11.04 -0.13 -5.88
N ARG A 44 -11.72 0.48 -6.87
CA ARG A 44 -12.89 -0.09 -7.54
C ARG A 44 -12.54 -0.90 -8.79
N ILE A 45 -11.32 -0.74 -9.31
CA ILE A 45 -10.83 -1.53 -10.43
C ILE A 45 -10.43 -2.88 -9.85
N SER A 46 -11.33 -3.86 -9.97
CA SER A 46 -11.21 -5.18 -9.31
C SER A 46 -9.91 -5.94 -9.59
N VAL A 47 -9.15 -5.56 -10.63
CA VAL A 47 -7.87 -6.18 -10.97
C VAL A 47 -6.66 -5.49 -10.36
N LEU A 48 -6.79 -4.23 -9.93
CA LEU A 48 -5.74 -3.50 -9.23
C LEU A 48 -5.99 -3.67 -7.74
N THR A 49 -5.35 -4.67 -7.13
CA THR A 49 -5.38 -4.85 -5.67
C THR A 49 -4.25 -4.05 -5.02
N SER A 50 -4.40 -3.73 -3.74
CA SER A 50 -3.34 -3.05 -2.97
C SER A 50 -2.03 -3.83 -2.99
N THR A 51 -2.12 -5.16 -2.87
CA THR A 51 -0.98 -6.08 -2.96
C THR A 51 -0.30 -6.05 -4.32
N LEU A 52 -1.06 -6.07 -5.42
CA LEU A 52 -0.50 -6.02 -6.77
C LEU A 52 0.24 -4.69 -7.01
N ILE A 53 -0.37 -3.57 -6.62
CA ILE A 53 0.27 -2.26 -6.78
C ILE A 53 1.55 -2.16 -5.94
N ALA A 54 1.50 -2.57 -4.67
CA ALA A 54 2.65 -2.57 -3.79
C ALA A 54 3.79 -3.47 -4.32
N ASP A 55 3.44 -4.66 -4.80
CA ASP A 55 4.37 -5.63 -5.39
C ASP A 55 5.05 -5.09 -6.66
N VAL A 56 4.28 -4.48 -7.55
CA VAL A 56 4.81 -3.85 -8.76
C VAL A 56 5.74 -2.68 -8.42
N LEU A 57 5.33 -1.83 -7.48
CA LEU A 57 6.14 -0.69 -7.01
C LEU A 57 7.44 -1.16 -6.40
N TYR A 58 7.38 -2.15 -5.51
CA TYR A 58 8.55 -2.77 -4.90
C TYR A 58 9.45 -3.39 -5.97
N THR A 59 8.90 -4.14 -6.93
CA THR A 59 9.69 -4.78 -8.00
C THR A 59 10.50 -3.76 -8.82
N VAL A 60 9.91 -2.60 -9.14
CA VAL A 60 10.57 -1.60 -10.00
C VAL A 60 11.47 -0.65 -9.21
N TYR A 61 11.05 -0.26 -8.00
CA TYR A 61 11.72 0.75 -7.20
C TYR A 61 12.39 0.18 -5.94
N GLN A 62 12.66 -1.13 -5.88
CA GLN A 62 13.19 -1.83 -4.69
C GLN A 62 14.34 -1.11 -3.99
N ASP A 63 15.25 -0.47 -4.75
CA ASP A 63 16.42 0.21 -4.21
C ASP A 63 16.09 1.54 -3.51
N VAL A 64 14.94 2.15 -3.80
CA VAL A 64 14.62 3.52 -3.37
C VAL A 64 13.28 3.65 -2.65
N ILE A 65 12.34 2.71 -2.84
CA ILE A 65 10.99 2.82 -2.30
C ILE A 65 10.90 2.27 -0.89
N THR A 66 10.39 3.09 0.01
CA THR A 66 10.15 2.71 1.41
C THR A 66 8.73 2.18 1.61
N HIS A 67 8.53 1.37 2.65
CA HIS A 67 7.21 0.91 3.08
C HIS A 67 6.25 2.07 3.37
N GLN A 68 6.74 3.18 3.93
CA GLN A 68 5.95 4.41 4.12
C GLN A 68 5.47 4.99 2.78
N GLN A 69 6.34 5.12 1.78
CA GLN A 69 5.94 5.63 0.48
C GLN A 69 4.90 4.73 -0.19
N VAL A 70 5.09 3.41 -0.14
CA VAL A 70 4.10 2.46 -0.66
C VAL A 70 2.74 2.71 -0.03
N ALA A 71 2.67 2.86 1.29
CA ALA A 71 1.40 3.09 1.98
C ALA A 71 0.77 4.44 1.66
N VAL A 72 1.57 5.51 1.55
CA VAL A 72 1.07 6.83 1.11
C VAL A 72 0.50 6.75 -0.30
N ILE A 73 1.17 6.04 -1.21
CA ILE A 73 0.67 5.80 -2.57
C ILE A 73 -0.66 5.05 -2.50
N LEU A 74 -0.72 3.91 -1.80
CA LEU A 74 -1.96 3.14 -1.67
C LEU A 74 -3.10 3.98 -1.06
N ARG A 75 -2.81 4.86 -0.09
CA ARG A 75 -3.80 5.77 0.46
C ARG A 75 -4.32 6.75 -0.60
N LYS A 76 -3.44 7.36 -1.38
CA LYS A 76 -3.83 8.26 -2.50
C LYS A 76 -4.67 7.55 -3.55
N LEU A 77 -4.46 6.23 -3.71
CA LEU A 77 -5.25 5.35 -4.56
C LEU A 77 -6.63 4.96 -3.98
N GLY A 78 -6.95 5.44 -2.78
CA GLY A 78 -8.24 5.19 -2.15
C GLY A 78 -8.40 3.79 -1.53
N TYR A 79 -7.30 3.06 -1.29
CA TYR A 79 -7.35 1.79 -0.55
C TYR A 79 -7.61 2.03 0.94
N ALA A 80 -8.41 1.15 1.57
CA ALA A 80 -8.71 1.23 2.99
C ALA A 80 -7.51 0.81 3.86
N ALA A 81 -7.52 1.16 5.15
CA ALA A 81 -6.44 0.82 6.09
C ALA A 81 -6.09 -0.67 6.08
N ARG A 82 -7.10 -1.55 6.05
CA ARG A 82 -6.93 -3.02 5.94
C ARG A 82 -6.15 -3.44 4.70
N ASP A 83 -6.44 -2.82 3.56
CA ASP A 83 -5.84 -3.19 2.27
C ASP A 83 -4.38 -2.74 2.22
N ILE A 84 -4.09 -1.58 2.85
CA ILE A 84 -2.72 -1.08 3.03
C ILE A 84 -1.95 -2.00 3.98
N ALA A 85 -2.52 -2.36 5.13
CA ALA A 85 -1.88 -3.25 6.10
C ALA A 85 -1.52 -4.61 5.48
N VAL A 86 -2.46 -5.22 4.73
CA VAL A 86 -2.22 -6.47 4.00
C VAL A 86 -1.09 -6.31 2.98
N ALA A 87 -1.11 -5.23 2.20
CA ALA A 87 -0.08 -4.99 1.19
C ALA A 87 1.30 -4.83 1.83
N LEU A 88 1.40 -4.08 2.93
CA LEU A 88 2.65 -3.89 3.65
C LEU A 88 3.17 -5.20 4.25
N HIS A 89 2.32 -5.98 4.90
CA HIS A 89 2.72 -7.26 5.48
C HIS A 89 3.14 -8.27 4.38
N ALA A 90 2.50 -8.23 3.21
CA ALA A 90 2.84 -9.10 2.08
C ALA A 90 4.21 -8.76 1.45
N ILE A 91 4.52 -7.47 1.28
CA ILE A 91 5.74 -7.02 0.60
C ILE A 91 6.92 -6.86 1.58
N TYR A 92 6.63 -6.44 2.80
CA TYR A 92 7.60 -6.16 3.85
C TYR A 92 7.29 -6.99 5.11
N PRO A 93 7.41 -8.33 5.05
CA PRO A 93 7.09 -9.21 6.18
C PRO A 93 7.97 -8.97 7.42
N GLN A 94 9.11 -8.28 7.26
CA GLN A 94 9.97 -7.86 8.36
C GLN A 94 9.46 -6.63 9.14
N VAL A 95 8.46 -5.90 8.63
CA VAL A 95 7.91 -4.72 9.32
C VAL A 95 7.04 -5.19 10.48
N SER A 96 7.31 -4.67 11.68
CA SER A 96 6.58 -5.08 12.87
C SER A 96 5.12 -4.58 12.84
N VAL A 97 4.25 -5.26 13.58
CA VAL A 97 2.85 -4.84 13.79
C VAL A 97 2.75 -3.39 14.29
N GLN A 98 3.69 -2.96 15.14
CA GLN A 98 3.75 -1.61 15.69
C GLN A 98 4.11 -0.60 14.60
N ASP A 99 5.10 -0.89 13.77
CA ASP A 99 5.49 -0.02 12.66
C ASP A 99 4.36 0.12 11.64
N VAL A 100 3.67 -0.98 11.29
CA VAL A 100 2.48 -0.91 10.43
C VAL A 100 1.41 -0.04 11.07
N GLY A 101 1.17 -0.18 12.38
CA GLY A 101 0.19 0.62 13.10
C GLY A 101 0.54 2.11 13.15
N GLN A 102 1.78 2.48 13.46
CA GLN A 102 2.29 3.86 13.44
C GLN A 102 2.11 4.50 12.06
N LEU A 103 2.43 3.73 11.04
CA LEU A 103 2.37 4.16 9.66
C LEU A 103 0.90 4.36 9.23
N LEU A 104 -0.03 3.48 9.62
CA LEU A 104 -1.45 3.74 9.40
C LEU A 104 -1.96 5.01 10.12
N GLN A 105 -1.49 5.26 11.34
CA GLN A 105 -1.86 6.45 12.14
C GLN A 105 -1.20 7.74 11.64
N SER A 106 -0.27 7.63 10.67
CA SER A 106 0.44 8.78 10.14
C SER A 106 -0.54 9.77 9.49
N PRO A 107 -0.29 11.09 9.61
CA PRO A 107 -1.21 12.11 9.11
C PRO A 107 -1.40 12.09 7.60
N GLU A 108 -0.46 11.51 6.86
CA GLU A 108 -0.54 11.31 5.42
C GLU A 108 -1.43 10.11 5.02
N ILE A 109 -1.75 9.23 5.96
CA ILE A 109 -2.46 7.97 5.72
C ILE A 109 -3.85 8.01 6.36
N TYR A 110 -3.95 7.79 7.68
CA TYR A 110 -5.20 7.91 8.43
C TYR A 110 -4.98 8.64 9.78
N PRO A 111 -4.95 9.98 9.80
CA PRO A 111 -4.75 10.77 11.03
C PRO A 111 -5.82 10.54 12.10
N THR A 112 -7.00 10.09 11.71
CA THR A 112 -8.15 9.87 12.59
C THR A 112 -8.55 8.40 12.63
N ILE A 113 -7.59 7.48 12.47
CA ILE A 113 -7.87 6.05 12.59
C ILE A 113 -8.22 5.72 14.05
N ASP A 114 -9.44 5.23 14.26
CA ASP A 114 -9.87 4.76 15.58
C ASP A 114 -9.25 3.39 15.89
N ARG A 115 -9.15 3.07 17.19
CA ARG A 115 -8.67 1.77 17.68
C ARG A 115 -9.30 0.58 16.96
N VAL A 116 -10.62 0.62 16.77
CA VAL A 116 -11.36 -0.46 16.11
C VAL A 116 -10.89 -0.65 14.67
N ALA A 117 -10.73 0.43 13.92
CA ALA A 117 -10.29 0.38 12.52
C ALA A 117 -8.82 -0.06 12.40
N LEU A 118 -7.97 0.35 13.35
CA LEU A 118 -6.58 -0.11 13.42
C LEU A 118 -6.51 -1.61 13.70
N LEU A 119 -7.21 -2.10 14.72
CA LEU A 119 -7.23 -3.52 15.07
C LEU A 119 -7.80 -4.37 13.94
N ASP A 120 -8.85 -3.90 13.27
CA ASP A 120 -9.42 -4.57 12.09
C ASP A 120 -8.37 -4.68 10.97
N ALA A 121 -7.68 -3.59 10.65
CA ALA A 121 -6.65 -3.57 9.63
C ALA A 121 -5.48 -4.53 9.93
N LEU A 122 -4.97 -4.53 11.17
CA LEU A 122 -3.86 -5.38 11.58
C LEU A 122 -4.27 -6.87 11.60
N THR A 123 -5.45 -7.19 12.14
CA THR A 123 -5.96 -8.57 12.16
C THR A 123 -6.18 -9.07 10.73
N TYR A 124 -6.70 -8.22 9.84
CA TYR A 124 -6.90 -8.57 8.44
C TYR A 124 -5.58 -8.77 7.68
N ALA A 125 -4.49 -8.14 8.14
CA ALA A 125 -3.13 -8.34 7.64
C ALA A 125 -2.43 -9.61 8.20
N HIS A 126 -3.17 -10.45 8.93
CA HIS A 126 -2.70 -11.70 9.55
C HIS A 126 -1.79 -11.52 10.78
N PHE A 127 -1.73 -10.32 11.38
CA PHE A 127 -1.12 -10.16 12.69
C PHE A 127 -1.99 -10.82 13.77
N SER A 128 -1.37 -11.32 14.84
CA SER A 128 -2.15 -11.88 15.93
C SER A 128 -2.96 -10.78 16.64
N LYS A 129 -4.09 -11.17 17.23
CA LYS A 129 -4.93 -10.23 17.99
C LYS A 129 -4.15 -9.58 19.15
N VAL A 130 -3.35 -10.38 19.85
CA VAL A 130 -2.54 -9.90 21.00
C VAL A 130 -1.53 -8.86 20.55
N GLU A 131 -0.81 -9.11 19.46
CA GLU A 131 0.15 -8.16 18.89
C GLU A 131 -0.53 -6.87 18.41
N SER A 132 -1.71 -6.99 17.81
CA SER A 132 -2.49 -5.84 17.34
C SER A 132 -2.99 -4.98 18.50
N GLU A 133 -3.46 -5.61 19.59
CA GLU A 133 -3.87 -4.92 20.82
C GLU A 133 -2.68 -4.21 21.48
N GLN A 134 -1.53 -4.88 21.58
CA GLN A 134 -0.30 -4.30 22.09
C GLN A 134 0.18 -3.11 21.25
N ALA A 135 0.07 -3.21 19.93
CA ALA A 135 0.38 -2.09 19.03
C ALA A 135 -0.57 -0.93 19.27
N ALA A 136 -1.89 -1.17 19.33
CA ALA A 136 -2.86 -0.11 19.60
C ALA A 136 -2.61 0.58 20.96
N ASP A 137 -2.36 -0.20 22.00
CA ASP A 137 -2.07 0.32 23.35
C ASP A 137 -0.77 1.14 23.38
N ALA A 138 0.28 0.67 22.69
CA ALA A 138 1.53 1.42 22.57
C ALA A 138 1.38 2.74 21.79
N LEU A 139 0.39 2.80 20.90
CA LEU A 139 0.09 3.96 20.06
C LEU A 139 -0.94 4.92 20.68
N GLY A 140 -1.44 4.62 21.88
CA GLY A 140 -2.36 5.47 22.61
C GLY A 140 -3.72 5.66 21.92
N VAL A 141 -4.15 4.68 21.11
CA VAL A 141 -5.47 4.62 20.46
C VAL A 141 -6.39 3.63 21.15
#